data_AF-A0A485LG52-F1
#
_entry.id   AF-A0A485LG52-F1
#
_cell.length_a   1.000
_cell.length_b   1.000
_cell.length_c   1.000
_cell.angle_alpha   90.00
_cell.angle_beta   90.00
_cell.angle_gamma   90.00
#
_symmetry.space_group_name_H-M   'P 1'
#
loop_
_entity.id
_entity.type
_entity.pdbx_description
1 polymer ?
#
loop_
_entity_poly.entity_id
_entity_poly.type
_entity_poly.pdbx_seq_one_letter_code
_entity_poly.pdbx_strand_id
1 'polypeptide(L)'
;MAAETYALWKLLVLGIGLSCIILGVVFRIYIQPTPEYLVGVRQYSKSIPLLLFRVAVLGFFVAVWVLEISTTDWFDLVYYTWWNFSLQIVYFTLAIVDQAKHWHQARCYANHALNTLFDVCFTSCFLVALVYWILLFNPSNHLEWFVYVVHLVNVFVLLLDFGANDHVVQRTSLKYVVLWPTLYSILTWIGNSSYLDGFWPYNLMDLSKSLAPLIWFGIILAHVGCFGGVLLLSKLKLRCVGVPPPPPSDAVASPHVQNDLPHLEIVTPHVQDDLPHLEIVTPHIEKDPPRPKPATT
;
A
#
# COMPACT_ATOMS: atom_id res chain seq x y z
N MET A 1 -34.31 -8.17 -27.86
CA MET A 1 -34.50 -8.70 -26.50
C MET A 1 -34.77 -7.53 -25.59
N ALA A 2 -35.80 -7.60 -24.74
CA ALA A 2 -36.18 -6.50 -23.87
C ALA A 2 -35.02 -6.21 -22.91
N ALA A 3 -34.49 -4.98 -22.93
CA ALA A 3 -33.63 -4.50 -21.87
C ALA A 3 -34.46 -4.55 -20.57
N GLU A 4 -34.14 -5.48 -19.66
CA GLU A 4 -34.73 -5.43 -18.33
C GLU A 4 -34.38 -4.07 -17.73
N THR A 5 -35.41 -3.24 -17.54
CA THR A 5 -35.23 -1.89 -17.02
C THR A 5 -34.86 -1.99 -15.55
N TYR A 6 -33.57 -1.94 -15.25
CA TYR A 6 -33.10 -1.87 -13.87
C TYR A 6 -33.75 -0.69 -13.14
N ALA A 7 -34.11 -0.90 -11.87
CA ALA A 7 -34.69 0.16 -11.07
C ALA A 7 -33.72 1.35 -11.00
N LEU A 8 -34.17 2.52 -11.48
CA LEU A 8 -33.36 3.72 -11.63
C LEU A 8 -32.58 4.08 -10.35
N TRP A 9 -33.20 3.90 -9.18
CA TRP A 9 -32.56 4.19 -7.90
C TRP A 9 -31.29 3.35 -7.66
N LYS A 10 -31.23 2.09 -8.14
CA LYS A 10 -30.03 1.24 -7.99
C LYS A 10 -28.88 1.81 -8.81
N LEU A 11 -29.17 2.23 -10.04
CA LEU A 11 -28.19 2.85 -10.94
C LEU A 11 -27.67 4.17 -10.35
N LEU A 12 -28.55 5.00 -9.79
CA LEU A 12 -28.15 6.25 -9.14
C LEU A 12 -27.28 6.00 -7.92
N VAL A 13 -27.67 5.08 -7.03
CA VAL A 13 -26.92 4.75 -5.81
C VAL A 13 -25.53 4.20 -6.16
N LEU A 14 -25.44 3.27 -7.10
CA LEU A 14 -24.16 2.69 -7.52
C LEU A 14 -23.30 3.70 -8.27
N GLY A 15 -23.88 4.44 -9.23
CA GLY A 15 -23.15 5.42 -10.03
C GLY A 15 -22.56 6.54 -9.18
N ILE A 16 -23.37 7.13 -8.29
CA ILE A 16 -22.91 8.17 -7.36
C ILE A 16 -21.91 7.59 -6.37
N GLY A 17 -22.22 6.44 -5.75
CA GLY A 17 -21.36 5.86 -4.72
C GLY A 17 -19.99 5.44 -5.23
N LEU A 18 -19.91 4.75 -6.37
CA LEU A 18 -18.63 4.37 -7.00
C LEU A 18 -17.83 5.61 -7.43
N SER A 19 -18.50 6.64 -7.96
CA SER A 19 -17.84 7.91 -8.31
C SER A 19 -17.26 8.60 -7.08
N CYS A 20 -18.00 8.67 -5.97
CA CYS A 20 -17.51 9.22 -4.71
C CYS A 20 -16.31 8.42 -4.16
N ILE A 21 -16.33 7.09 -4.26
CA ILE A 21 -15.20 6.24 -3.85
C ILE A 21 -13.97 6.54 -4.70
N ILE A 22 -14.08 6.56 -6.03
CA ILE A 22 -12.96 6.88 -6.93
C ILE A 22 -12.42 8.28 -6.63
N LEU A 23 -13.28 9.29 -6.56
CA LEU A 23 -12.86 10.66 -6.28
C LEU A 23 -12.13 10.75 -4.92
N GLY A 24 -12.66 10.10 -3.89
CA GLY A 24 -12.03 10.02 -2.58
C GLY A 24 -10.67 9.33 -2.63
N VAL A 25 -10.54 8.21 -3.35
CA VAL A 25 -9.28 7.48 -3.51
C VAL A 25 -8.26 8.30 -4.29
N VAL A 26 -8.65 8.89 -5.42
CA VAL A 26 -7.78 9.74 -6.25
C VAL A 26 -7.32 10.96 -5.47
N PHE A 27 -8.23 11.62 -4.76
CA PHE A 27 -7.90 12.72 -3.85
C PHE A 27 -6.86 12.29 -2.80
N ARG A 28 -7.05 11.11 -2.19
CA ARG A 28 -6.09 10.55 -1.22
C ARG A 28 -4.75 10.22 -1.86
N ILE A 29 -4.71 9.70 -3.08
CA ILE A 29 -3.46 9.47 -3.82
C ILE A 29 -2.74 10.79 -4.08
N TYR A 30 -3.47 11.84 -4.47
CA TYR A 30 -2.91 13.15 -4.80
C TYR A 30 -2.34 13.89 -3.60
N ILE A 31 -3.03 13.87 -2.45
CA ILE A 31 -2.61 14.63 -1.26
C ILE A 31 -1.64 13.89 -0.35
N GLN A 32 -1.60 12.56 -0.40
CA GLN A 32 -0.77 11.79 0.52
C GLN A 32 0.62 11.59 -0.08
N PRO A 33 1.69 12.08 0.57
CA PRO A 33 3.04 11.77 0.12
C PRO A 33 3.27 10.27 0.20
N THR A 34 4.14 9.76 -0.67
CA THR A 34 4.64 8.39 -0.61
C THR A 34 5.72 8.33 0.48
N PRO A 35 5.44 7.74 1.65
CA PRO A 35 6.43 7.70 2.71
C PRO A 35 7.52 6.69 2.36
N GLU A 36 8.76 7.00 2.75
CA GLU A 36 9.85 6.04 2.72
C GLU A 36 9.64 5.01 3.84
N TYR A 37 9.66 3.73 3.48
CA TYR A 37 9.52 2.64 4.43
C TYR A 37 10.87 1.99 4.66
N LEU A 38 11.32 1.96 5.91
CA LEU A 38 12.49 1.17 6.27
C LEU A 38 12.18 -0.33 6.16
N VAL A 39 13.16 -1.10 5.70
CA VAL A 39 13.09 -2.55 5.67
C VAL A 39 13.01 -3.08 7.11
N GLY A 40 11.82 -3.57 7.49
CA GLY A 40 11.50 -3.98 8.86
C GLY A 40 11.80 -5.43 9.19
N VAL A 41 12.30 -6.21 8.23
CA VAL A 41 12.68 -7.62 8.38
C VAL A 41 14.00 -7.84 7.65
N ARG A 42 14.96 -8.52 8.27
CA ARG A 42 16.27 -8.75 7.64
C ARG A 42 16.12 -9.58 6.36
N GLN A 43 16.57 -9.04 5.23
CA GLN A 43 16.60 -9.74 3.96
C GLN A 43 17.94 -10.47 3.75
N TYR A 44 17.88 -11.70 3.22
CA TYR A 44 19.03 -12.32 2.55
C TYR A 44 18.96 -11.94 1.06
N SER A 45 19.55 -10.79 0.68
CA SER A 45 19.50 -10.28 -0.71
C SER A 45 20.03 -11.25 -1.76
N LYS A 46 20.85 -12.22 -1.34
CA LYS A 46 21.41 -13.31 -2.17
C LYS A 46 20.66 -14.64 -2.05
N SER A 47 19.36 -14.60 -1.74
CA SER A 47 18.56 -15.83 -1.60
C SER A 47 18.28 -16.48 -2.95
N ILE A 48 19.17 -17.36 -3.39
CA ILE A 48 18.98 -18.24 -4.56
C ILE A 48 17.68 -19.06 -4.43
N PRO A 49 17.34 -19.65 -3.26
CA PRO A 49 16.08 -20.40 -3.14
C PRO A 49 14.85 -19.54 -3.41
N LEU A 50 14.80 -18.31 -2.90
CA LEU A 50 13.69 -17.39 -3.14
C LEU A 50 13.60 -16.99 -4.62
N LEU A 51 14.74 -16.75 -5.27
CA LEU A 51 14.76 -16.41 -6.70
C LEU A 51 14.22 -17.57 -7.55
N LEU A 52 14.71 -18.79 -7.31
CA LEU A 52 14.25 -19.99 -8.02
C LEU A 52 12.77 -20.24 -7.79
N PHE A 53 12.29 -20.08 -6.55
CA PHE A 53 10.87 -20.15 -6.22
C PHE A 53 10.04 -19.17 -7.05
N ARG A 54 10.43 -17.89 -7.10
CA ARG A 54 9.72 -16.86 -7.87
C ARG A 54 9.70 -17.14 -9.36
N VAL A 55 10.84 -17.58 -9.93
CA VAL A 55 10.93 -17.95 -11.35
C VAL A 55 10.03 -19.14 -11.68
N ALA A 56 10.04 -20.18 -10.83
CA ALA A 56 9.18 -21.34 -11.01
C ALA A 56 7.70 -20.98 -10.91
N VAL A 57 7.32 -20.17 -9.91
CA VAL A 57 5.96 -19.66 -9.75
C VAL A 57 5.53 -18.82 -10.94
N LEU A 58 6.38 -17.91 -11.43
CA LEU A 58 6.08 -17.09 -12.59
C LEU A 58 5.82 -17.96 -13.82
N GLY A 59 6.70 -18.94 -14.09
CA GLY A 59 6.53 -19.87 -15.20
C GLY A 59 5.23 -20.67 -15.09
N PHE A 60 4.92 -21.17 -13.90
CA PHE A 60 3.68 -21.89 -13.63
C PHE A 60 2.43 -21.01 -13.81
N PHE A 61 2.42 -19.80 -13.25
CA PHE A 61 1.27 -18.89 -13.36
C PHE A 61 1.06 -18.41 -14.80
N VAL A 62 2.13 -18.09 -15.53
CA VAL A 62 2.03 -17.74 -16.96
C VAL A 62 1.49 -18.91 -17.76
N ALA A 63 1.95 -20.14 -17.51
CA ALA A 63 1.41 -21.32 -18.19
C ALA A 63 -0.07 -21.52 -17.91
N VAL A 64 -0.49 -21.45 -16.64
CA VAL A 64 -1.90 -21.52 -16.22
C VAL A 64 -2.75 -20.45 -16.91
N TRP A 65 -2.28 -19.21 -16.89
CA TRP A 65 -2.98 -18.08 -17.48
C TRP A 65 -3.11 -18.24 -19.00
N VAL A 66 -2.02 -18.57 -19.71
CA VAL A 66 -2.05 -18.75 -21.16
C VAL A 66 -2.99 -19.89 -21.55
N LEU A 67 -2.90 -21.03 -20.85
CA LEU A 67 -3.76 -22.18 -21.14
C LEU A 67 -5.23 -21.81 -20.99
N GLU A 68 -5.67 -21.30 -19.82
CA GLU A 68 -7.09 -21.00 -19.61
C GLU A 68 -7.60 -19.87 -20.52
N ILE A 69 -6.87 -18.76 -20.61
CA ILE A 69 -7.31 -17.60 -21.38
C ILE A 69 -7.38 -17.96 -22.87
N SER A 70 -6.52 -18.86 -23.36
CA SER A 70 -6.62 -19.37 -24.74
C SER A 70 -7.80 -20.32 -24.94
N THR A 71 -8.09 -21.21 -24.00
CA THR A 71 -9.19 -22.18 -24.11
C THR A 71 -10.57 -21.52 -24.03
N THR A 72 -10.65 -20.37 -23.37
CA THR A 72 -11.87 -19.58 -23.21
C THR A 72 -12.01 -18.48 -24.25
N ASP A 73 -11.14 -18.46 -25.26
CA ASP A 73 -11.07 -17.40 -26.29
C ASP A 73 -11.12 -16.00 -25.67
N TRP A 74 -10.28 -15.79 -24.64
CA TRP A 74 -10.14 -14.55 -23.89
C TRP A 74 -11.33 -14.13 -23.04
N PHE A 75 -12.45 -14.88 -23.08
CA PHE A 75 -13.67 -14.53 -22.36
C PHE A 75 -13.44 -14.45 -20.85
N ASP A 76 -12.61 -15.32 -20.29
CA ASP A 76 -12.38 -15.39 -18.85
C ASP A 76 -11.77 -14.12 -18.24
N LEU A 77 -11.21 -13.23 -19.07
CA LEU A 77 -10.75 -11.91 -18.64
C LEU A 77 -11.88 -10.99 -18.17
N VAL A 78 -13.16 -11.34 -18.33
CA VAL A 78 -14.27 -10.60 -17.71
C VAL A 78 -14.39 -10.87 -16.22
N TYR A 79 -13.79 -11.95 -15.70
CA TYR A 79 -13.87 -12.34 -14.30
C TYR A 79 -12.77 -11.70 -13.45
N TYR A 80 -13.16 -11.17 -12.29
CA TYR A 80 -12.23 -10.59 -11.31
C TYR A 80 -11.15 -11.57 -10.86
N THR A 81 -11.46 -12.87 -10.78
CA THR A 81 -10.49 -13.92 -10.43
C THR A 81 -9.25 -13.84 -11.35
N TRP A 82 -9.47 -13.73 -12.66
CA TRP A 82 -8.39 -13.66 -13.64
C TRP A 82 -7.70 -12.30 -13.68
N TRP A 83 -8.38 -11.21 -13.31
CA TRP A 83 -7.73 -9.91 -13.05
C TRP A 83 -6.72 -10.01 -11.91
N ASN A 84 -7.11 -10.64 -10.79
CA ASN A 84 -6.24 -10.82 -9.64
C ASN A 84 -5.07 -11.76 -9.96
N PHE A 85 -5.32 -12.84 -10.69
CA PHE A 85 -4.27 -13.77 -11.09
C PHE A 85 -3.26 -13.11 -12.05
N SER A 86 -3.74 -12.29 -12.99
CA SER A 86 -2.89 -11.48 -13.87
C SER A 86 -2.01 -10.49 -13.08
N LEU A 87 -2.57 -9.84 -12.06
CA LEU A 87 -1.83 -8.92 -11.21
C LEU A 87 -0.72 -9.63 -10.40
N GLN A 88 -0.94 -10.89 -10.01
CA GLN A 88 0.07 -11.73 -9.37
C GLN A 88 1.23 -12.07 -10.32
N ILE A 89 0.97 -12.32 -11.60
CA ILE A 89 2.02 -12.52 -12.63
C ILE A 89 2.88 -11.26 -12.75
N VAL A 90 2.26 -10.09 -12.81
CA VAL A 90 2.96 -8.80 -12.83
C VAL A 90 3.81 -8.64 -11.58
N TYR A 91 3.26 -8.96 -10.40
CA TYR A 91 3.99 -8.92 -9.14
C TYR A 91 5.24 -9.81 -9.17
N PHE A 92 5.11 -11.10 -9.51
CA PHE A 92 6.26 -12.02 -9.52
C PHE A 92 7.32 -11.60 -10.53
N THR A 93 6.92 -11.08 -11.69
CA THR A 93 7.84 -10.51 -12.68
C THR A 93 8.64 -9.36 -12.08
N LEU A 94 7.96 -8.38 -11.47
CA LEU A 94 8.62 -7.23 -10.86
C LEU A 94 9.46 -7.61 -9.62
N ALA A 95 9.03 -8.61 -8.85
CA ALA A 95 9.76 -9.12 -7.68
C ALA A 95 11.08 -9.81 -8.08
N ILE A 96 11.09 -10.55 -9.19
CA ILE A 96 12.32 -11.14 -9.76
C ILE A 96 13.28 -10.04 -10.21
N VAL A 97 12.78 -9.06 -10.98
CA VAL A 97 13.58 -7.93 -11.45
C VAL A 97 14.16 -7.14 -10.28
N ASP A 98 13.33 -6.86 -9.28
CA ASP A 98 13.71 -6.14 -8.08
C ASP A 98 14.77 -6.92 -7.27
N GLN A 99 14.61 -8.23 -7.09
CA GLN A 99 15.61 -9.07 -6.42
C GLN A 99 16.94 -9.11 -7.19
N ALA A 100 16.91 -9.24 -8.52
CA ALA A 100 18.11 -9.25 -9.36
C ALA A 100 18.88 -7.91 -9.29
N LYS A 101 18.18 -6.78 -9.34
CA LYS A 101 18.78 -5.44 -9.23
C LYS A 101 19.57 -5.24 -7.95
N HIS A 102 19.11 -5.84 -6.86
CA HIS A 102 19.71 -5.64 -5.53
C HIS A 102 20.45 -6.87 -5.03
N TRP A 103 20.82 -7.79 -5.93
CA TRP A 103 21.56 -9.00 -5.59
C TRP A 103 22.87 -8.71 -4.83
N HIS A 104 23.51 -7.59 -5.18
CA HIS A 104 24.79 -7.16 -4.60
C HIS A 104 24.68 -5.96 -3.65
N GLN A 105 23.49 -5.37 -3.49
CA GLN A 105 23.30 -4.12 -2.74
C GLN A 105 22.33 -4.35 -1.57
N ALA A 106 22.76 -4.06 -0.35
CA ALA A 106 21.86 -4.00 0.79
C ALA A 106 20.91 -2.81 0.63
N ARG A 107 19.65 -2.97 1.05
CA ARG A 107 18.65 -1.91 1.04
C ARG A 107 18.30 -1.49 2.45
N CYS A 108 18.23 -0.19 2.67
CA CYS A 108 17.66 0.38 3.89
C CYS A 108 16.16 0.63 3.73
N TYR A 109 15.73 0.92 2.50
CA TYR A 109 14.35 1.28 2.17
C TYR A 109 13.67 0.22 1.30
N ALA A 110 12.40 -0.03 1.59
CA ALA A 110 11.57 -0.97 0.85
C ALA A 110 11.05 -0.34 -0.45
N ASN A 111 10.89 -1.17 -1.49
CA ASN A 111 10.33 -0.72 -2.77
C ASN A 111 8.82 -0.48 -2.62
N HIS A 112 8.43 0.80 -2.44
CA HIS A 112 7.04 1.16 -2.15
C HIS A 112 6.05 0.72 -3.23
N ALA A 113 6.40 0.85 -4.51
CA ALA A 113 5.51 0.47 -5.61
C ALA A 113 5.29 -1.05 -5.66
N LEU A 114 6.38 -1.82 -5.53
CA LEU A 114 6.31 -3.29 -5.51
C LEU A 114 5.55 -3.79 -4.27
N ASN A 115 5.77 -3.16 -3.12
CA ASN A 115 5.07 -3.45 -1.87
C ASN A 115 3.57 -3.15 -1.98
N THR A 116 3.21 -2.02 -2.56
CA THR A 116 1.82 -1.65 -2.80
C THR A 116 1.14 -2.67 -3.72
N LEU A 117 1.81 -3.08 -4.79
CA LEU A 117 1.32 -4.11 -5.70
C LEU A 117 1.10 -5.44 -4.95
N PHE A 118 2.06 -5.85 -4.12
CA PHE A 118 1.91 -7.04 -3.29
C PHE A 118 0.73 -6.93 -2.33
N ASP A 119 0.56 -5.79 -1.64
CA ASP A 119 -0.54 -5.57 -0.70
C ASP A 119 -1.91 -5.73 -1.38
N VAL A 120 -2.06 -5.22 -2.61
CA VAL A 120 -3.27 -5.40 -3.41
C VAL A 120 -3.46 -6.85 -3.83
N CYS A 121 -2.43 -7.50 -4.35
CA CYS A 121 -2.47 -8.92 -4.73
C CYS A 121 -2.82 -9.82 -3.55
N PHE A 122 -2.13 -9.65 -2.43
CA PHE A 122 -2.26 -10.49 -1.24
C PHE A 122 -3.64 -10.33 -0.61
N THR A 123 -4.11 -9.10 -0.45
CA THR A 123 -5.46 -8.83 0.08
C THR A 123 -6.55 -9.42 -0.82
N SER A 124 -6.46 -9.18 -2.12
CA SER A 124 -7.49 -9.61 -3.06
C SER A 124 -7.48 -11.14 -3.23
N CYS A 125 -6.30 -11.76 -3.18
CA CYS A 125 -6.15 -13.22 -3.22
C CYS A 125 -6.89 -13.89 -2.05
N PHE A 126 -6.74 -13.37 -0.82
CA PHE A 126 -7.49 -13.90 0.32
C PHE A 126 -8.99 -13.75 0.14
N LEU A 127 -9.46 -12.58 -0.29
CA LEU A 127 -10.90 -12.38 -0.47
C LEU A 127 -11.46 -13.28 -1.57
N VAL A 128 -10.79 -13.36 -2.72
CA VAL A 128 -11.21 -14.21 -3.85
C VAL A 128 -11.29 -15.67 -3.43
N ALA A 129 -10.32 -16.15 -2.65
CA ALA A 129 -10.36 -17.50 -2.08
C ALA A 129 -11.54 -17.66 -1.11
N LEU A 130 -11.71 -16.75 -0.15
CA LEU A 130 -12.80 -16.81 0.83
C LEU A 130 -14.18 -16.80 0.17
N VAL A 131 -14.42 -15.89 -0.77
CA VAL A 131 -15.69 -15.81 -1.50
C VAL A 131 -15.93 -17.08 -2.28
N TYR A 132 -14.92 -17.61 -2.97
CA TYR A 132 -15.06 -18.85 -3.72
C TYR A 132 -15.42 -20.01 -2.79
N TRP A 133 -14.57 -20.32 -1.81
CA TRP A 133 -14.72 -21.51 -0.98
C TRP A 133 -15.90 -21.45 0.00
N ILE A 134 -16.35 -20.26 0.42
CA ILE A 134 -17.45 -20.11 1.38
C ILE A 134 -18.78 -19.87 0.69
N LEU A 135 -18.81 -19.06 -0.38
CA LEU A 135 -20.07 -18.58 -0.98
C LEU A 135 -20.40 -19.22 -2.33
N LEU A 136 -19.39 -19.59 -3.13
CA LEU A 136 -19.61 -20.06 -4.51
C LEU A 136 -19.38 -21.56 -4.69
N PHE A 137 -18.59 -22.18 -3.82
CA PHE A 137 -18.24 -23.58 -3.91
C PHE A 137 -19.48 -24.47 -3.77
N ASN A 138 -19.66 -25.35 -4.75
CA ASN A 138 -20.68 -26.38 -4.72
C ASN A 138 -20.01 -27.75 -4.87
N PRO A 139 -20.04 -28.63 -3.84
CA PRO A 139 -19.39 -29.94 -3.90
C PRO A 139 -19.99 -30.88 -4.94
N SER A 140 -21.15 -30.56 -5.51
CA SER A 140 -21.80 -31.35 -6.55
C SER A 140 -21.20 -31.10 -7.95
N ASN A 141 -20.45 -30.01 -8.12
CA ASN A 141 -19.87 -29.64 -9.41
C ASN A 141 -18.48 -30.25 -9.56
N HIS A 142 -18.15 -30.71 -10.77
CA HIS A 142 -16.77 -31.01 -11.11
C HIS A 142 -15.94 -29.71 -11.06
N LEU A 143 -14.78 -29.77 -10.40
CA LEU A 143 -13.88 -28.64 -10.27
C LEU A 143 -12.73 -28.79 -11.23
N GLU A 144 -12.66 -27.87 -12.19
CA GLU A 144 -11.50 -27.76 -13.07
C GLU A 144 -10.25 -27.45 -12.24
N TRP A 145 -9.11 -28.02 -12.64
CA TRP A 145 -7.87 -27.89 -11.87
C TRP A 145 -7.40 -26.43 -11.77
N PHE A 146 -7.67 -25.61 -12.79
CA PHE A 146 -7.37 -24.17 -12.81
C PHE A 146 -8.03 -23.42 -11.65
N VAL A 147 -9.26 -23.81 -11.28
CA VAL A 147 -10.02 -23.24 -10.17
C VAL A 147 -9.27 -23.41 -8.86
N TYR A 148 -8.69 -24.59 -8.60
CA TYR A 148 -7.85 -24.81 -7.43
C TYR A 148 -6.61 -23.92 -7.44
N VAL A 149 -6.02 -23.66 -8.61
CA VAL A 149 -4.83 -22.81 -8.71
C VAL A 149 -5.15 -21.38 -8.32
N VAL A 150 -6.20 -20.80 -8.92
CA VAL A 150 -6.53 -19.38 -8.76
C VAL A 150 -7.31 -19.06 -7.48
N HIS A 151 -7.82 -20.07 -6.76
CA HIS A 151 -8.53 -19.90 -5.50
C HIS A 151 -7.85 -20.53 -4.28
N LEU A 152 -6.79 -21.33 -4.43
CA LEU A 152 -6.13 -22.00 -3.30
C LEU A 152 -4.61 -22.02 -3.41
N VAL A 153 -4.05 -22.56 -4.50
CA VAL A 153 -2.58 -22.69 -4.65
C VAL A 153 -1.92 -21.31 -4.61
N ASN A 154 -2.52 -20.31 -5.25
CA ASN A 154 -2.00 -18.95 -5.24
C ASN A 154 -1.93 -18.31 -3.84
N VAL A 155 -2.89 -18.63 -2.95
CA VAL A 155 -2.86 -18.18 -1.55
C VAL A 155 -1.62 -18.72 -0.85
N PHE A 156 -1.34 -20.02 -1.00
CA PHE A 156 -0.15 -20.64 -0.42
C PHE A 156 1.14 -20.08 -1.01
N VAL A 157 1.18 -19.88 -2.34
CA VAL A 157 2.34 -19.29 -3.03
C VAL A 157 2.63 -17.89 -2.52
N LEU A 158 1.63 -17.02 -2.39
CA LEU A 158 1.82 -15.67 -1.85
C LEU A 158 2.20 -15.68 -0.36
N LEU A 159 1.66 -16.61 0.43
CA LEU A 159 2.05 -16.80 1.83
C LEU A 159 3.52 -17.23 1.96
N LEU A 160 3.99 -18.12 1.09
CA LEU A 160 5.39 -18.55 1.06
C LEU A 160 6.32 -17.40 0.65
N ASP A 161 5.97 -16.63 -0.40
CA ASP A 161 6.76 -15.46 -0.78
C ASP A 161 6.78 -14.43 0.36
N PHE A 162 5.61 -14.15 0.95
CA PHE A 162 5.47 -13.26 2.09
C PHE A 162 6.33 -13.70 3.28
N GLY A 163 6.38 -14.99 3.59
CA GLY A 163 7.18 -15.50 4.70
C GLY A 163 8.69 -15.41 4.42
N ALA A 164 9.09 -15.61 3.17
CA ALA A 164 10.49 -15.71 2.76
C ALA A 164 11.14 -14.36 2.37
N ASN A 165 10.34 -13.31 2.15
CA ASN A 165 10.82 -11.98 1.79
C ASN A 165 10.87 -11.02 2.99
N ASP A 166 11.32 -9.79 2.78
CA ASP A 166 11.40 -8.72 3.78
C ASP A 166 10.14 -7.84 3.86
N HIS A 167 9.13 -8.15 3.05
CA HIS A 167 7.94 -7.32 2.89
C HIS A 167 7.08 -7.30 4.17
N VAL A 168 6.54 -6.12 4.47
CA VAL A 168 5.60 -5.85 5.56
C VAL A 168 4.49 -4.99 4.98
N VAL A 169 3.24 -5.39 5.22
CA VAL A 169 2.05 -4.76 4.63
C VAL A 169 1.94 -3.30 5.07
N GLN A 170 1.73 -2.41 4.11
CA GLN A 170 1.77 -0.96 4.33
C GLN A 170 0.37 -0.38 4.43
N ARG A 171 0.04 0.27 5.55
CA ARG A 171 -1.30 0.88 5.74
C ARG A 171 -1.69 1.89 4.65
N THR A 172 -0.69 2.52 4.02
CA THR A 172 -0.89 3.49 2.93
C THR A 172 -1.39 2.84 1.64
N SER A 173 -1.31 1.50 1.53
CA SER A 173 -1.83 0.72 0.40
C SER A 173 -3.36 0.62 0.38
N LEU A 174 -4.05 0.95 1.48
CA LEU A 174 -5.53 0.84 1.58
C LEU A 174 -6.25 1.52 0.41
N LYS A 175 -5.77 2.68 -0.03
CA LYS A 175 -6.38 3.42 -1.15
C LYS A 175 -6.34 2.63 -2.45
N TYR A 176 -5.27 1.87 -2.71
CA TYR A 176 -5.15 1.02 -3.89
C TYR A 176 -5.94 -0.29 -3.74
N VAL A 177 -6.00 -0.83 -2.52
CA VAL A 177 -6.84 -2.00 -2.20
C VAL A 177 -8.33 -1.71 -2.41
N VAL A 178 -8.77 -0.48 -2.13
CA VAL A 178 -10.14 -0.02 -2.43
C VAL A 178 -10.30 0.30 -3.93
N LEU A 179 -9.29 0.91 -4.55
CA LEU A 179 -9.32 1.27 -5.96
C LEU A 179 -9.57 0.06 -6.87
N TRP A 180 -8.87 -1.04 -6.59
CA TRP A 180 -8.84 -2.22 -7.45
C TRP A 180 -10.23 -2.85 -7.71
N PRO A 181 -11.02 -3.24 -6.68
CA PRO A 181 -12.38 -3.75 -6.90
C PRO A 181 -13.35 -2.68 -7.39
N THR A 182 -13.10 -1.40 -7.09
CA THR A 182 -13.93 -0.29 -7.59
C THR A 182 -13.76 -0.14 -9.10
N LEU A 183 -12.52 -0.21 -9.59
CA LEU A 183 -12.20 -0.19 -11.02
C LEU A 183 -12.82 -1.37 -11.74
N TYR A 184 -12.68 -2.58 -11.19
CA TYR A 184 -13.33 -3.78 -11.73
C TYR A 184 -14.86 -3.62 -11.79
N SER A 185 -15.48 -3.09 -10.74
CA SER A 185 -16.95 -2.90 -10.67
C SER A 185 -17.45 -1.98 -11.79
N ILE A 186 -16.73 -0.89 -12.05
CA ILE A 186 -17.07 0.05 -13.14
C ILE A 186 -16.89 -0.62 -14.51
N LEU A 187 -15.76 -1.30 -14.73
CA LEU A 187 -15.48 -1.91 -16.02
C LEU A 187 -16.40 -3.09 -16.32
N THR A 188 -16.79 -3.85 -15.29
CA THR A 188 -17.81 -4.90 -15.41
C THR A 188 -19.19 -4.32 -15.74
N TRP A 189 -19.56 -3.21 -15.11
CA TRP A 189 -20.81 -2.52 -15.44
C TRP A 189 -20.81 -2.00 -16.88
N ILE A 190 -19.73 -1.33 -17.29
CA ILE A 190 -19.55 -0.89 -18.67
C ILE A 190 -19.66 -2.10 -19.62
N GLY A 191 -18.96 -3.20 -19.33
CA GLY A 191 -19.03 -4.42 -20.12
C GLY A 191 -20.43 -4.97 -20.26
N ASN A 192 -21.14 -5.13 -19.13
CA ASN A 192 -22.54 -5.56 -19.10
C ASN A 192 -23.43 -4.71 -20.02
N SER A 193 -23.25 -3.39 -20.00
CA SER A 193 -24.07 -2.44 -20.77
C SER A 193 -23.60 -2.22 -22.22
N SER A 194 -22.46 -2.78 -22.65
CA SER A 194 -21.88 -2.48 -23.96
C SER A 194 -21.54 -3.71 -24.82
N TYR A 195 -20.67 -4.60 -24.35
CA TYR A 195 -20.11 -5.69 -25.16
C TYR A 195 -20.34 -7.09 -24.59
N LEU A 196 -21.02 -7.20 -23.45
CA LEU A 196 -21.37 -8.49 -22.83
C LEU A 196 -22.85 -8.85 -22.98
N ASP A 197 -23.62 -8.14 -23.81
CA ASP A 197 -25.03 -8.44 -24.07
C ASP A 197 -25.89 -8.63 -22.80
N GLY A 198 -25.64 -7.83 -21.76
CA GLY A 198 -26.35 -7.93 -20.48
C GLY A 198 -25.86 -9.06 -19.55
N PHE A 199 -24.79 -9.78 -19.90
CA PHE A 199 -24.17 -10.79 -19.05
C PHE A 199 -23.43 -10.17 -17.85
N TRP A 200 -23.59 -10.81 -16.69
CA TRP A 200 -22.84 -10.50 -15.47
C TRP A 200 -21.86 -11.62 -15.17
N PRO A 201 -20.53 -11.34 -15.08
CA PRO A 201 -19.53 -12.36 -14.75
C PRO A 201 -19.83 -13.09 -13.45
N TYR A 202 -20.34 -12.35 -12.45
CA TYR A 202 -20.80 -12.94 -11.21
C TYR A 202 -22.28 -12.69 -11.03
N ASN A 203 -23.04 -13.76 -10.82
CA ASN A 203 -24.47 -13.67 -10.52
C ASN A 203 -24.74 -12.82 -9.26
N LEU A 204 -23.79 -12.74 -8.31
CA LEU A 204 -23.87 -11.84 -7.15
C LEU A 204 -23.93 -10.35 -7.54
N MET A 205 -23.39 -9.97 -8.70
CA MET A 205 -23.35 -8.59 -9.17
C MET A 205 -24.56 -8.19 -10.03
N ASP A 206 -25.45 -9.11 -10.35
CA ASP A 206 -26.62 -8.84 -11.18
C ASP A 206 -27.53 -7.76 -10.55
N LEU A 207 -27.74 -6.67 -11.30
CA LEU A 207 -28.54 -5.51 -10.90
C LEU A 207 -30.05 -5.78 -10.81
N SER A 208 -30.53 -6.88 -11.39
CA SER A 208 -31.92 -7.34 -11.23
C SER A 208 -32.23 -7.61 -9.75
N LYS A 209 -31.26 -8.11 -8.98
CA LYS A 209 -31.42 -8.52 -7.59
C LYS A 209 -31.71 -7.36 -6.65
N SER A 210 -32.59 -7.59 -5.67
CA SER A 210 -33.04 -6.56 -4.72
C SER A 210 -31.90 -5.94 -3.91
N LEU A 211 -30.93 -6.76 -3.47
CA LEU A 211 -29.79 -6.35 -2.66
C LEU A 211 -28.54 -5.98 -3.47
N ALA A 212 -28.65 -5.79 -4.79
CA ALA A 212 -27.48 -5.56 -5.64
C ALA A 212 -26.57 -4.41 -5.13
N PRO A 213 -27.08 -3.20 -4.78
CA PRO A 213 -26.22 -2.14 -4.25
C PRO A 213 -25.46 -2.53 -2.97
N LEU A 214 -26.09 -3.29 -2.07
CA LEU A 214 -25.46 -3.77 -0.85
C LEU A 214 -24.33 -4.75 -1.15
N ILE A 215 -24.50 -5.65 -2.12
CA ILE A 215 -23.47 -6.62 -2.50
C ILE A 215 -22.27 -5.91 -3.13
N TRP A 216 -22.50 -4.94 -4.02
CA TRP A 216 -21.42 -4.19 -4.69
C TRP A 216 -20.53 -3.45 -3.68
N PHE A 217 -21.13 -2.66 -2.78
CA PHE A 217 -20.36 -2.00 -1.73
C PHE A 217 -19.82 -2.98 -0.69
N GLY A 218 -20.55 -4.07 -0.43
CA GLY A 218 -20.13 -5.15 0.46
C GLY A 218 -18.83 -5.82 0.02
N ILE A 219 -18.65 -6.04 -1.29
CA ILE A 219 -17.39 -6.58 -1.85
C ILE A 219 -16.23 -5.61 -1.61
N ILE A 220 -16.42 -4.31 -1.82
CA ILE A 220 -15.38 -3.30 -1.55
C ILE A 220 -15.04 -3.28 -0.05
N LEU A 221 -16.05 -3.30 0.82
CA LEU A 221 -15.87 -3.40 2.28
C LEU A 221 -15.17 -4.69 2.70
N ALA A 222 -15.44 -5.81 2.04
CA ALA A 222 -14.78 -7.08 2.30
C ALA A 222 -13.29 -7.04 1.95
N HIS A 223 -12.88 -6.28 0.92
CA HIS A 223 -11.46 -6.01 0.65
C HIS A 223 -10.81 -5.24 1.81
N VAL A 224 -11.50 -4.22 2.36
CA VAL A 224 -11.02 -3.49 3.55
C VAL A 224 -10.88 -4.42 4.76
N GLY A 225 -11.84 -5.33 4.96
CA GLY A 225 -11.77 -6.35 6.01
C GLY A 225 -10.57 -7.30 5.84
N CYS A 226 -10.38 -7.84 4.63
CA CYS A 226 -9.23 -8.70 4.31
C CYS A 226 -7.91 -7.93 4.43
N PHE A 227 -7.88 -6.65 4.09
CA PHE A 227 -6.72 -5.78 4.28
C PHE A 227 -6.33 -5.69 5.76
N GLY A 228 -7.34 -5.54 6.64
CA GLY A 228 -7.15 -5.64 8.08
C GLY A 228 -6.51 -6.98 8.49
N GLY A 229 -6.99 -8.08 7.91
CA GLY A 229 -6.42 -9.43 8.12
C GLY A 229 -4.95 -9.54 7.71
N VAL A 230 -4.57 -9.09 6.52
CA VAL A 230 -3.17 -9.15 6.07
C VAL A 230 -2.26 -8.21 6.86
N LEU A 231 -2.77 -7.07 7.36
CA LEU A 231 -2.05 -6.22 8.31
C LEU A 231 -1.77 -6.96 9.63
N LEU A 232 -2.72 -7.78 10.11
CA LEU A 232 -2.50 -8.62 11.30
C LEU A 232 -1.47 -9.72 11.03
N LEU A 233 -1.52 -10.39 9.87
CA LEU A 233 -0.49 -11.34 9.45
C LEU A 233 0.89 -10.68 9.40
N SER A 234 0.97 -9.45 8.93
CA SER A 234 2.23 -8.71 8.90
C SER A 234 2.76 -8.34 10.28
N LYS A 235 1.88 -8.01 11.22
CA LYS A 235 2.29 -7.85 12.63
C LYS A 235 2.77 -9.17 13.23
N LEU A 236 2.13 -10.29 12.89
CA LEU A 236 2.55 -11.61 13.33
C LEU A 236 3.94 -11.97 12.78
N LYS A 237 4.18 -11.76 11.48
CA LYS A 237 5.50 -11.94 10.85
C LYS A 237 6.59 -11.16 11.60
N LEU A 238 6.35 -9.88 11.89
CA LEU A 238 7.28 -9.04 12.64
C LEU A 238 7.58 -9.58 14.04
N ARG A 239 6.58 -10.15 14.73
CA ARG A 239 6.77 -10.79 16.04
C ARG A 239 7.59 -12.07 15.95
N CYS A 240 7.43 -12.85 14.88
CA CYS A 240 8.13 -14.12 14.69
C CYS A 240 9.59 -13.94 14.27
N VAL A 241 9.88 -12.97 13.40
CA VAL A 241 11.23 -12.79 12.83
C VAL A 241 12.07 -11.77 13.61
N GLY A 242 11.44 -10.92 14.43
CA GLY A 242 12.10 -9.83 15.15
C GLY A 242 12.39 -8.62 14.26
N VAL A 243 12.51 -7.44 14.87
CA VAL A 243 12.88 -6.21 14.17
C VAL A 243 14.41 -6.20 14.00
N PRO A 244 14.94 -6.00 12.78
CA PRO A 244 16.38 -5.89 12.58
C PRO A 244 16.94 -4.66 13.33
N PRO A 245 18.20 -4.71 13.78
CA PRO A 245 18.84 -3.54 14.40
C PRO A 245 18.85 -2.37 13.42
N PRO A 246 18.72 -1.11 13.92
CA PRO A 246 18.68 0.07 13.06
C PRO A 246 19.94 0.16 12.19
N PRO A 247 19.83 0.70 10.96
CA PRO A 247 20.99 0.89 10.10
C PRO A 247 22.03 1.82 10.79
N PRO A 248 23.33 1.63 10.52
CA PRO A 248 24.37 2.55 10.98
C PRO A 248 24.05 3.99 10.55
N SER A 249 24.42 5.00 11.35
CA SER A 249 24.15 6.43 11.07
C SER A 249 24.54 6.86 9.65
N ASP A 250 25.60 6.25 9.13
CA ASP A 250 26.20 6.59 7.85
C ASP A 250 25.40 6.05 6.64
N ALA A 251 24.49 5.09 6.87
CA ALA A 251 23.59 4.57 5.84
C ALA A 251 22.26 5.34 5.73
N VAL A 252 21.96 6.19 6.73
CA VAL A 252 20.79 7.10 6.75
C VAL A 252 21.15 8.48 6.17
N ALA A 253 22.45 8.74 5.96
CA ALA A 253 22.92 9.92 5.24
C ALA A 253 22.64 9.77 3.74
N SER A 254 21.40 10.05 3.34
CA SER A 254 21.10 10.35 1.93
C SER A 254 22.00 11.51 1.45
N PRO A 255 22.66 11.41 0.29
CA PRO A 255 23.24 12.59 -0.34
C PRO A 255 22.08 13.45 -0.88
N HIS A 256 22.13 14.76 -0.58
CA HIS A 256 21.18 15.84 -0.93
C HIS A 256 20.00 15.94 0.05
N VAL A 257 19.91 16.96 0.90
CA VAL A 257 20.10 18.40 0.63
C VAL A 257 21.04 19.01 1.67
N GLN A 258 22.30 19.25 1.27
CA GLN A 258 23.03 20.35 1.86
C GLN A 258 22.39 21.61 1.28
N ASN A 259 21.61 22.31 2.09
CA ASN A 259 21.27 23.70 1.80
C ASN A 259 22.59 24.47 1.89
N ASP A 260 23.36 24.49 0.80
CA ASP A 260 24.25 25.61 0.51
C ASP A 260 23.35 26.80 0.19
N LEU A 261 22.66 27.32 1.22
CA LEU A 261 22.27 28.71 1.24
C LEU A 261 23.61 29.47 1.27
N PRO A 262 23.93 30.34 0.30
CA PRO A 262 24.98 31.31 0.55
C PRO A 262 24.56 32.07 1.81
N HIS A 263 25.48 32.15 2.79
CA HIS A 263 25.34 33.01 3.95
C HIS A 263 25.08 34.43 3.44
N LEU A 264 23.80 34.82 3.37
CA LEU A 264 23.43 36.21 3.23
C LEU A 264 23.72 36.83 4.61
N GLU A 265 24.96 37.27 4.78
CA GLU A 265 25.36 38.11 5.88
C GLU A 265 24.53 39.40 5.77
N ILE A 266 23.49 39.50 6.60
CA ILE A 266 22.73 40.73 6.77
C ILE A 266 23.68 41.69 7.48
N VAL A 267 24.45 42.44 6.69
CA VAL A 267 25.20 43.60 7.15
C VAL A 267 24.15 44.64 7.55
N THR A 268 23.92 44.77 8.86
CA THR A 268 23.23 45.93 9.42
C THR A 268 24.03 47.19 9.08
N PRO A 269 23.42 48.24 8.49
CA PRO A 269 24.14 49.47 8.22
C PRO A 269 24.45 50.17 9.55
N HIS A 270 25.72 50.53 9.71
CA HIS A 270 26.21 51.38 10.77
C HIS A 270 25.59 52.78 10.58
N VAL A 271 24.61 53.13 11.41
CA VAL A 271 24.16 54.51 11.56
C VAL A 271 24.94 55.11 12.72
N GLN A 272 25.84 56.03 12.39
CA GLN A 272 26.53 56.88 13.35
C GLN A 272 26.27 58.31 12.90
N ASP A 273 25.57 59.07 13.74
CA ASP A 273 25.59 60.53 13.79
C ASP A 273 24.94 60.99 15.11
N ASP A 274 25.80 61.22 16.10
CA ASP A 274 25.95 62.44 16.90
C ASP A 274 24.79 63.15 17.67
N LEU A 275 25.15 63.45 18.94
CA LEU A 275 24.64 64.43 19.95
C LEU A 275 23.58 64.02 21.00
N PRO A 276 23.62 64.58 22.24
CA PRO A 276 24.76 65.05 23.06
C PRO A 276 24.85 64.35 24.44
N HIS A 277 25.97 64.56 25.11
CA HIS A 277 26.31 64.06 26.45
C HIS A 277 25.28 64.44 27.53
N LEU A 278 24.72 63.43 28.21
CA LEU A 278 24.09 63.59 29.51
C LEU A 278 24.91 62.86 30.57
N GLU A 279 25.61 63.65 31.37
CA GLU A 279 26.41 63.25 32.53
C GLU A 279 25.47 62.81 33.67
N ILE A 280 25.49 61.53 34.03
CA ILE A 280 24.81 61.02 35.23
C ILE A 280 25.88 60.55 36.21
N VAL A 281 26.22 61.46 37.11
CA VAL A 281 27.04 61.25 38.30
C VAL A 281 26.34 60.24 39.21
N THR A 282 27.01 59.12 39.54
CA THR A 282 26.59 58.23 40.62
C THR A 282 27.50 58.48 41.83
N PRO A 283 26.98 58.73 43.04
CA PRO A 283 27.82 59.08 44.19
C PRO A 283 28.48 57.85 44.80
N HIS A 284 29.78 57.96 45.05
CA HIS A 284 30.57 57.05 45.89
C HIS A 284 30.04 57.05 47.32
N ILE A 285 29.71 55.88 47.86
CA ILE A 285 29.60 55.67 49.31
C ILE A 285 30.67 54.65 49.71
N GLU A 286 31.73 55.19 50.29
CA GLU A 286 32.80 54.48 50.95
C GLU A 286 32.33 54.04 52.34
N LYS A 287 32.48 52.74 52.65
CA LYS A 287 32.25 52.18 53.99
C LYS A 287 33.59 51.78 54.57
N ASP A 288 34.16 52.64 55.39
CA ASP A 288 35.29 52.31 56.25
C ASP A 288 34.84 51.41 57.43
N PRO A 289 35.67 50.44 57.86
CA PRO A 289 35.37 49.57 59.00
C PRO A 289 35.57 50.27 60.36
N PRO A 290 34.82 49.88 61.41
CA PRO A 290 34.93 50.51 62.73
C PRO A 290 36.21 50.11 63.47
N ARG A 291 36.94 51.10 63.97
CA ARG A 291 38.10 50.95 64.88
C ARG A 291 37.62 50.80 66.34
N PRO A 292 38.23 49.91 67.16
CA PRO A 292 37.79 49.65 68.53
C PRO A 292 38.29 50.71 69.53
N LYS A 293 37.56 50.90 70.63
CA LYS A 293 38.02 51.64 71.82
C LYS A 293 37.66 50.88 73.11
N PRO A 294 38.45 51.07 74.19
CA PRO A 294 38.82 50.02 75.13
C PRO A 294 38.03 50.02 76.44
N ALA A 295 38.14 48.90 77.15
CA ALA A 295 37.55 48.61 78.46
C ALA A 295 38.24 49.34 79.62
N THR A 296 37.44 49.72 80.62
CA THR A 296 37.66 49.93 82.09
C THR A 296 36.62 50.97 82.52
N THR A 297 35.84 50.85 83.59
CA THR A 297 36.02 50.23 84.90
C THR A 297 34.65 50.00 85.52
#